data_AF-A0A432QVU9-F1
#
_entry.id   AF-A0A432QVU9-F1
#
_cell.length_a   1.000
_cell.length_b   1.000
_cell.length_c   1.000
_cell.angle_alpha   90.00
_cell.angle_beta   90.00
_cell.angle_gamma   90.00
#
_symmetry.space_group_name_H-M   'P 1'
#
loop_
_entity.id
_entity.type
_entity.pdbx_description
1 polymer ?
#
loop_
_entity_poly.entity_id
_entity_poly.type
_entity_poly.pdbx_seq_one_letter_code
_entity_poly.pdbx_strand_id
1 'polypeptide(L)' 'WKRKFPEEIHLFAPRIMLHAEKLVFRHPVKGRKTEIKAPLFEDFKNYIEILEGDLLPLLK' A
#
# COMPACT_ATOMS: atom_id res chain seq x y z
N TRP A 1 -6.46 -22.99 4.64
CA TRP A 1 -6.33 -21.79 3.80
C TRP A 1 -4.94 -21.76 3.17
N LYS A 2 -4.79 -22.33 1.96
CA LYS A 2 -3.61 -22.12 1.10
C LYS A 2 -4.11 -21.80 -0.29
N ARG A 3 -4.33 -20.51 -0.56
CA ARG A 3 -4.67 -20.02 -1.90
C ARG A 3 -3.39 -20.11 -2.73
N LYS A 4 -3.36 -21.00 -3.72
CA LYS A 4 -2.26 -21.06 -4.70
C LYS A 4 -2.62 -20.08 -5.81
N PHE A 5 -1.83 -19.03 -5.97
CA PHE A 5 -1.95 -18.15 -7.13
C PHE A 5 -1.22 -18.82 -8.31
N PRO A 6 -1.84 -18.89 -9.50
CA PRO A 6 -1.24 -19.54 -10.67
C PRO A 6 -0.01 -18.79 -11.19
N GLU A 7 0.06 -17.48 -11.02
CA GLU A 7 1.25 -16.67 -11.33
C GLU A 7 2.05 -16.27 -10.07
N GLU A 8 3.35 -16.01 -10.26
CA GLU A 8 4.26 -15.42 -9.27
C GLU A 8 3.99 -13.92 -9.00
N ILE A 9 2.72 -13.49 -9.03
CA ILE A 9 2.29 -12.12 -8.67
C ILE A 9 2.72 -11.71 -7.25
N HIS A 10 3.05 -12.68 -6.41
CA HIS A 10 3.56 -12.48 -5.05
C HIS A 10 5.04 -12.07 -5.00
N LEU A 11 5.80 -12.12 -6.11
CA LEU A 11 7.19 -11.66 -6.14
C LEU A 11 7.34 -10.14 -6.27
N PHE A 12 6.29 -9.43 -6.69
CA PHE A 12 6.39 -7.99 -7.00
C PHE A 12 6.18 -7.08 -5.78
N ALA A 13 5.61 -7.60 -4.69
CA ALA A 13 5.50 -6.89 -3.43
C ALA A 13 6.37 -7.60 -2.37
N PRO A 14 7.49 -7.01 -1.91
CA PRO A 14 8.44 -7.67 -1.00
C PRO A 14 7.85 -7.97 0.40
N ARG A 15 6.64 -7.47 0.67
CA ARG A 15 5.90 -7.60 1.92
C ARG A 15 4.40 -7.50 1.64
N ILE A 16 3.59 -7.87 2.63
CA ILE A 16 2.13 -7.72 2.55
C ILE A 16 1.79 -6.25 2.26
N MET A 17 0.93 -6.03 1.26
CA MET A 17 0.40 -4.72 0.87
C MET A 17 -0.60 -4.18 1.90
N LEU A 18 -0.16 -3.99 3.14
CA LEU A 18 -0.94 -3.47 4.26
C LEU A 18 -0.29 -2.20 4.80
N HIS A 19 -1.00 -1.07 4.69
CA HIS A 19 -0.52 0.23 5.11
C HIS A 19 -1.62 1.00 5.86
N ALA A 20 -1.32 1.46 7.07
CA ALA A 20 -2.21 2.32 7.84
C ALA A 20 -2.03 3.78 7.39
N GLU A 21 -2.70 4.16 6.29
CA GLU A 21 -2.58 5.49 5.67
C GLU A 21 -3.07 6.62 6.58
N LYS A 22 -4.15 6.39 7.32
CA LYS A 22 -4.86 7.42 8.08
C LYS A 22 -5.12 6.99 9.51
N LEU A 23 -4.70 7.84 10.44
CA LEU A 23 -5.00 7.71 11.87
C LEU A 23 -5.82 8.92 12.33
N VAL A 24 -6.99 8.66 12.91
CA VAL A 24 -7.87 9.68 13.48
C VAL A 24 -8.13 9.36 14.94
N PHE A 25 -7.84 10.31 15.81
CA PHE A 25 -8.05 10.16 17.25
C PHE A 25 -8.31 11.51 17.92
N ARG A 26 -8.77 11.47 19.17
CA ARG A 26 -8.90 12.67 20.00
C ARG A 26 -7.59 12.88 20.75
N HIS A 27 -6.97 14.04 20.60
CA HIS A 27 -5.69 14.32 21.26
C HIS A 27 -5.86 14.16 22.79
N PRO A 28 -5.04 13.34 23.47
CA PRO A 28 -5.28 12.94 24.86
C PRO A 28 -5.25 14.14 25.82
N VAL A 29 -4.37 15.11 25.57
CA VAL A 29 -4.29 16.35 26.37
C VAL A 29 -5.23 17.46 25.87
N LYS A 30 -5.16 17.83 24.58
CA LYS A 30 -5.87 18.99 24.02
C LYS A 30 -7.35 18.73 23.70
N GLY A 31 -7.80 17.48 23.71
CA GLY A 31 -9.18 17.11 23.40
C GLY A 31 -9.66 17.38 21.97
N ARG A 32 -8.82 17.97 21.09
CA ARG A 32 -9.15 18.24 19.69
C ARG A 32 -9.07 16.98 18.84
N LYS A 33 -9.95 16.87 17.84
CA LYS A 33 -9.85 15.84 16.79
C LYS A 33 -8.54 16.06 16.02
N THR A 34 -7.71 15.02 15.98
CA THR A 34 -6.42 15.03 15.29
C THR A 34 -6.44 13.97 14.21
N GLU A 35 -5.98 14.36 13.03
CA GLU A 35 -5.84 13.49 11.86
C GLU A 35 -4.38 13.51 11.43
N ILE A 36 -3.81 12.33 11.26
CA ILE A 36 -2.45 12.11 10.76
C ILE A 36 -2.58 11.25 9.51
N LYS A 37 -1.90 11.66 8.43
CA LYS A 37 -1.80 10.89 7.18
C LYS A 37 -0.34 10.55 6.90
N ALA A 38 -0.08 9.27 6.63
CA ALA A 38 1.20 8.80 6.13
C ALA A 38 1.15 8.71 4.60
N PRO A 39 2.22 9.09 3.88
CA PRO A 39 2.29 8.87 2.45
C PRO A 39 2.40 7.37 2.14
N LEU A 40 1.86 6.97 0.99
CA LEU A 40 2.01 5.60 0.49
C LEU A 40 3.50 5.28 0.27
N PHE A 41 3.91 4.09 0.67
CA PHE A 41 5.28 3.62 0.44
C PHE A 41 5.58 3.48 -1.07
N GLU A 42 6.82 3.70 -1.45
CA GLU A 42 7.22 3.70 -2.86
C GLU A 42 7.06 2.33 -3.54
N ASP A 43 7.36 1.25 -2.81
CA ASP A 43 7.12 -0.12 -3.26
C ASP A 43 5.64 -0.37 -3.57
N PHE A 44 4.73 0.24 -2.81
CA PHE A 44 3.29 0.07 -3.02
C PHE A 44 2.80 0.87 -4.22
N LYS A 45 3.34 2.07 -4.45
CA LYS A 45 3.02 2.87 -5.65
C LYS A 45 3.43 2.14 -6.92
N ASN A 46 4.67 1.68 -6.98
CA ASN A 46 5.20 0.94 -8.13
C ASN A 46 4.35 -0.30 -8.43
N TYR A 47 3.94 -1.03 -7.40
CA TYR A 47 3.08 -2.20 -7.58
C TYR A 47 1.68 -1.83 -8.11
N ILE A 48 1.09 -0.73 -7.63
CA ILE A 48 -0.20 -0.23 -8.13
C ILE A 48 -0.08 0.20 -9.59
N GLU A 49 0.97 0.93 -9.96
CA GLU A 49 1.22 1.35 -11.35
C GLU A 49 1.39 0.14 -12.31
N ILE A 50 2.00 -0.95 -11.84
CA ILE A 50 2.06 -2.22 -12.59
C ILE A 50 0.65 -2.80 -12.78
N LEU A 51 -0.19 -2.80 -11.74
CA LEU A 51 -1.56 -3.32 -11.81
C LEU A 51 -2.48 -2.46 -12.67
N GLU A 52 -2.27 -1.14 -12.68
CA GLU A 52 -3.01 -0.17 -13.51
C GLU A 52 -2.57 -0.25 -14.99
N GLY A 53 -1.41 -0.85 -15.26
CA GLY A 53 -0.89 -1.08 -16.60
C GLY A 53 -0.01 0.06 -17.13
N ASP A 54 0.29 1.05 -16.29
CA ASP A 54 1.06 2.24 -16.65
C ASP A 54 2.56 1.92 -16.84
N LEU A 55 3.07 0.89 -16.15
CA LEU A 55 4.46 0.43 -16.25
C LEU A 55 4.68 -0.77 -17.21
N LEU A 56 3.62 -1.34 -17.81
CA LEU A 56 3.74 -2.42 -18.80
C LEU A 56 4.62 -2.10 -20.03
N PRO A 57 4.73 -0.84 -20.51
CA PRO A 57 5.62 -0.52 -21.63
C PRO A 57 7.12 -0.59 -21.32
N LEU A 58 7.51 -0.54 -20.03
CA LEU A 58 8.91 -0.49 -19.58
C LEU A 58 9.48 -1.86 -19.14
N LEU A 59 8.63 -2.88 -19.08
CA LEU A 59 8.97 -4.26 -18.72
C LEU A 59 9.11 -5.19 -19.94
N LYS A 60 9.13 -4.64 -21.16
CA LYS A 60 9.39 -5.37 -22.40
C LYS A 60 10.87 -5.38 -22.80
#